data_AF-A0A0D3VFT5-F1
#
_entry.id   AF-A0A0D3VFT5-F1
#
_cell.length_a   1.000
_cell.length_b   1.000
_cell.length_c   1.000
_cell.angle_alpha   90.00
_cell.angle_beta   90.00
_cell.angle_gamma   90.00
#
_symmetry.space_group_name_H-M   'P 1'
#
loop_
_entity.id
_entity.type
_entity.pdbx_description
1 polymer ?
#
loop_
_entity_poly.entity_id
_entity_poly.type
_entity_poly.pdbx_seq_one_letter_code
_entity_poly.pdbx_strand_id
1 'polypeptide(L)'
;MIKNEAAYQKAQEKLKQDKDFIAREKMRFKEMGLNDEQIDMAIEPLISFHEQLKEEVEYYERIKRGSFNPIYKFTDIGKSLIAFRIYINMSQSDLARKLGVSDAQVSRDERNEYYGATAEKIEAVMSAMGMKATINIEVVAG
;
A
#
# COMPACT_ATOMS: atom_id res chain seq x y z
N MET A 1 1.23 -1.69 1.33
CA MET A 1 0.50 -0.63 0.59
C MET A 1 1.48 0.39 0.03
N ILE A 2 1.25 0.85 -1.20
CA ILE A 2 1.97 1.97 -1.81
C ILE A 2 1.54 3.28 -1.13
N LYS A 3 2.53 4.10 -0.73
CA LYS A 3 2.30 5.27 0.14
C LYS A 3 2.46 6.60 -0.57
N ASN A 4 3.12 6.64 -1.72
CA ASN A 4 3.38 7.89 -2.44
C ASN A 4 3.50 7.66 -3.95
N GLU A 5 3.47 8.76 -4.69
CA GLU A 5 3.53 8.77 -6.16
C GLU A 5 4.82 8.13 -6.68
N ALA A 6 5.98 8.43 -6.08
CA ALA A 6 7.25 7.86 -6.53
C ALA A 6 7.29 6.33 -6.38
N ALA A 7 6.72 5.78 -5.30
CA ALA A 7 6.59 4.35 -5.10
C ALA A 7 5.58 3.71 -6.06
N TYR A 8 4.48 4.41 -6.39
CA TYR A 8 3.51 3.98 -7.39
C TYR A 8 4.14 3.86 -8.78
N GLN A 9 4.84 4.89 -9.24
CA GLN A 9 5.51 4.88 -10.54
C GLN A 9 6.53 3.74 -10.66
N LYS A 10 7.33 3.53 -9.60
CA LYS A 10 8.27 2.40 -9.53
C LYS A 10 7.56 1.04 -9.54
N ALA A 11 6.42 0.91 -8.85
CA ALA A 11 5.64 -0.31 -8.84
C ALA A 11 5.07 -0.63 -10.24
N GLN A 12 4.56 0.36 -10.96
CA GLN A 12 4.08 0.18 -12.33
C GLN A 12 5.20 -0.27 -13.28
N GLU A 13 6.38 0.36 -13.18
CA GLU A 13 7.54 -0.05 -13.98
C GLU A 13 7.96 -1.49 -13.65
N LYS A 14 8.01 -1.84 -12.36
CA LYS A 14 8.34 -3.18 -11.89
C LYS A 14 7.36 -4.23 -12.40
N LEU A 15 6.05 -3.97 -12.37
CA LEU A 15 5.03 -4.88 -12.93
C LEU A 15 5.25 -5.17 -14.42
N LYS A 16 5.68 -4.17 -15.18
CA LYS A 16 6.03 -4.36 -16.60
C LYS A 16 7.25 -5.27 -16.74
N GLN A 17 8.30 -5.00 -15.96
CA GLN A 17 9.54 -5.79 -15.98
C GLN A 17 9.33 -7.24 -15.52
N ASP A 18 8.46 -7.46 -14.53
CA ASP A 18 8.17 -8.78 -13.97
C ASP A 18 7.54 -9.71 -14.99
N LYS A 19 6.64 -9.21 -15.85
CA LYS A 19 6.04 -10.02 -16.93
C LYS A 19 7.10 -10.57 -17.87
N ASP A 20 8.00 -9.70 -18.33
CA ASP A 20 9.08 -10.10 -19.23
C ASP A 20 10.08 -11.04 -18.54
N PHE A 21 10.35 -10.80 -17.24
CA PHE A 21 11.24 -11.64 -16.45
C PHE A 21 10.68 -13.05 -16.23
N ILE A 22 9.41 -13.16 -15.81
CA ILE A 22 8.71 -14.44 -15.61
C ILE A 22 8.70 -15.26 -16.91
N ALA A 23 8.43 -14.62 -18.05
CA ALA A 23 8.46 -15.28 -19.34
C ALA A 23 9.85 -15.83 -19.69
N ARG A 24 10.92 -15.06 -19.46
CA ARG A 24 12.30 -15.51 -19.68
C ARG A 24 12.69 -16.67 -18.75
N GLU A 25 12.31 -16.61 -17.47
CA GLU A 25 12.61 -17.68 -16.51
C GLU A 25 11.91 -18.99 -16.89
N LYS A 26 10.65 -18.93 -17.36
CA LYS A 26 9.95 -20.11 -17.90
C LYS A 26 10.72 -20.75 -19.05
N MET A 27 11.22 -19.95 -19.99
CA MET A 27 12.03 -20.47 -21.12
C MET A 27 13.35 -21.08 -20.63
N ARG A 28 14.05 -20.40 -19.72
CA ARG A 28 15.31 -20.88 -19.14
C ARG A 28 15.14 -22.24 -18.46
N PHE A 29 14.08 -22.43 -17.67
CA PHE A 29 13.81 -23.72 -17.03
C PHE A 29 13.47 -24.83 -18.04
N LYS A 30 12.75 -24.50 -19.11
CA LYS A 30 12.49 -25.44 -20.20
C LYS A 30 13.77 -25.86 -20.92
N GLU A 31 14.69 -24.94 -21.18
CA GLU A 31 16.01 -25.23 -21.76
C GLU A 31 16.89 -26.08 -20.85
N MET A 32 16.70 -25.96 -19.53
CA MET A 32 17.35 -26.81 -18.53
C MET A 32 16.73 -28.23 -18.45
N GLY A 33 15.69 -28.52 -19.24
CA GLY A 33 15.05 -29.84 -19.30
C GLY A 33 14.06 -30.13 -18.18
N LEU A 34 13.59 -29.10 -17.46
CA LEU A 34 12.51 -29.26 -16.48
C LEU A 34 11.21 -29.59 -17.21
N ASN A 35 10.37 -30.41 -16.58
CA ASN A 35 9.01 -30.65 -17.05
C ASN A 35 8.08 -29.48 -16.62
N ASP A 36 6.86 -29.46 -17.16
CA ASP A 36 5.92 -28.37 -16.91
C ASP A 36 5.56 -28.21 -15.42
N GLU A 37 5.39 -29.31 -14.67
CA GLU A 37 5.09 -29.25 -13.23
C GLU A 37 6.23 -28.62 -12.42
N GLN A 38 7.48 -28.95 -12.74
CA GLN A 38 8.67 -28.38 -12.11
C GLN A 38 8.82 -26.89 -12.45
N ILE A 39 8.52 -26.51 -13.68
CA ILE A 39 8.56 -25.11 -14.14
C ILE A 39 7.51 -24.30 -13.39
N ASP A 40 6.27 -24.79 -13.30
CA ASP A 40 5.18 -24.09 -12.61
C ASP A 40 5.51 -23.92 -11.12
N MET A 41 5.99 -24.97 -10.45
CA MET A 41 6.43 -24.89 -9.05
C MET A 41 7.57 -23.87 -8.85
N ALA A 42 8.54 -23.80 -9.78
CA ALA A 42 9.67 -22.89 -9.68
C ALA A 42 9.28 -21.42 -9.92
N ILE A 43 8.27 -21.18 -10.76
CA ILE A 43 7.83 -19.84 -11.15
C ILE A 43 6.77 -19.28 -10.20
N GLU A 44 6.03 -20.13 -9.50
CA GLU A 44 4.91 -19.71 -8.65
C GLU A 44 5.24 -18.58 -7.66
N PRO A 45 6.42 -18.56 -6.98
CA PRO A 45 6.78 -17.43 -6.13
C PRO A 45 6.85 -16.10 -6.89
N LEU A 46 7.36 -16.09 -8.13
CA LEU A 46 7.44 -14.88 -8.96
C LEU A 46 6.05 -14.39 -9.36
N ILE A 47 5.13 -15.32 -9.70
CA ILE A 47 3.74 -14.98 -10.01
C ILE A 47 3.06 -14.40 -8.77
N SER A 48 3.24 -15.03 -7.61
CA SER A 48 2.68 -14.55 -6.34
C SER A 48 3.14 -13.12 -6.00
N PHE A 49 4.44 -12.84 -6.14
CA PHE A 49 4.95 -11.48 -5.92
C PHE A 49 4.42 -10.47 -6.95
N HIS A 50 4.26 -10.87 -8.22
CA HIS A 50 3.67 -10.02 -9.25
C HIS A 50 2.23 -9.66 -8.92
N GLU A 51 1.39 -10.64 -8.58
CA GLU A 51 -0.01 -10.41 -8.24
C GLU A 51 -0.14 -9.57 -6.95
N GLN A 52 0.70 -9.80 -5.94
CA GLN A 52 0.71 -8.97 -4.74
C GLN A 52 1.02 -7.50 -5.05
N LEU A 53 2.03 -7.22 -5.89
CA LEU A 53 2.37 -5.86 -6.29
C LEU A 53 1.26 -5.21 -7.11
N LYS A 54 0.60 -5.99 -7.97
CA LYS A 54 -0.54 -5.56 -8.77
C LYS A 54 -1.72 -5.17 -7.90
N GLU A 55 -2.05 -5.96 -6.87
CA GLU A 55 -3.06 -5.61 -5.88
C GLU A 55 -2.75 -4.29 -5.16
N GLU A 56 -1.47 -4.03 -4.82
CA GLU A 56 -1.09 -2.75 -4.20
C GLU A 56 -1.27 -1.56 -5.15
N VAL A 57 -0.94 -1.73 -6.43
CA VAL A 57 -1.14 -0.71 -7.49
C VAL A 57 -2.63 -0.43 -7.68
N GLU A 58 -3.44 -1.47 -7.81
CA GLU A 58 -4.91 -1.33 -7.93
C GLU A 58 -5.51 -0.64 -6.71
N TYR A 59 -5.04 -0.98 -5.51
CA TYR A 59 -5.46 -0.32 -4.28
C TYR A 59 -5.11 1.17 -4.27
N TYR A 60 -3.88 1.53 -4.66
CA TYR A 60 -3.45 2.93 -4.76
C TYR A 60 -4.35 3.74 -5.71
N GLU A 61 -4.68 3.16 -6.86
CA GLU A 61 -5.56 3.80 -7.85
C GLU A 61 -7.00 3.95 -7.36
N ARG A 62 -7.52 2.95 -6.63
CA ARG A 62 -8.83 3.07 -5.96
C ARG A 62 -8.85 4.22 -4.95
N ILE A 63 -7.80 4.34 -4.14
CA ILE A 63 -7.65 5.45 -3.18
C ILE A 63 -7.66 6.80 -3.89
N LYS A 64 -6.89 6.96 -4.98
CA LYS A 64 -6.87 8.20 -5.77
C LYS A 64 -8.26 8.60 -6.29
N ARG A 65 -9.14 7.62 -6.52
CA ARG A 65 -10.55 7.83 -6.91
C ARG A 65 -11.51 8.03 -5.73
N GLY A 66 -11.02 8.07 -4.50
CA GLY A 66 -11.83 8.22 -3.29
C GLY A 66 -12.53 6.95 -2.83
N SER A 67 -12.12 5.79 -3.35
CA SER A 67 -12.63 4.49 -2.91
C SER A 67 -11.77 3.93 -1.78
N PHE A 68 -12.31 3.95 -0.56
CA PHE A 68 -11.65 3.45 0.65
C PHE A 68 -12.24 2.12 1.10
N ASN A 69 -11.41 1.24 1.66
CA ASN A 69 -11.90 0.04 2.31
C ASN A 69 -12.38 0.38 3.74
N PRO A 70 -13.44 -0.29 4.24
CA PRO A 70 -13.80 -0.19 5.65
C PRO A 70 -12.65 -0.70 6.54
N ILE A 71 -12.49 -0.10 7.70
CA ILE A 71 -11.60 -0.63 8.75
C ILE A 71 -12.41 -1.51 9.69
N TYR A 72 -11.91 -2.71 9.95
CA TYR A 72 -12.52 -3.66 10.90
C TYR A 72 -11.80 -3.69 12.25
N LYS A 73 -10.59 -3.13 12.31
CA LYS A 73 -9.80 -3.00 13.53
C LYS A 73 -9.32 -1.56 13.64
N PHE A 74 -9.37 -1.01 14.85
CA PHE A 74 -8.88 0.35 15.09
C PHE A 74 -7.38 0.47 14.78
N THR A 75 -6.61 -0.61 14.92
CA THR A 75 -5.19 -0.67 14.55
C THR A 75 -4.93 -0.43 13.06
N ASP A 76 -5.94 -0.56 12.19
CA ASP A 76 -5.82 -0.28 10.74
C ASP A 76 -6.03 1.20 10.39
N ILE A 77 -6.36 2.07 11.36
CA ILE A 77 -6.61 3.50 11.10
C ILE A 77 -5.44 4.20 10.40
N GLY A 78 -4.20 3.80 10.69
CA GLY A 78 -3.02 4.40 10.08
C GLY A 78 -2.93 4.19 8.56
N LYS A 79 -3.44 3.07 8.04
CA LYS A 79 -3.59 2.86 6.59
C LYS A 79 -4.60 3.83 6.00
N SER A 80 -5.70 4.09 6.71
CA SER A 80 -6.71 5.08 6.29
C SER A 80 -6.17 6.50 6.30
N LEU A 81 -5.29 6.86 7.25
CA LEU A 81 -4.60 8.16 7.23
C LEU A 81 -3.77 8.34 5.95
N ILE A 82 -2.94 7.34 5.62
CA ILE A 82 -2.11 7.36 4.42
C ILE A 82 -2.99 7.40 3.16
N ALA A 83 -4.03 6.58 3.11
CA ALA A 83 -4.96 6.54 1.99
C ALA A 83 -5.64 7.91 1.80
N PHE A 84 -6.15 8.52 2.87
CA PHE A 84 -6.78 9.83 2.81
C PHE A 84 -5.81 10.90 2.32
N ARG A 85 -4.55 10.89 2.80
CA ARG A 85 -3.50 11.80 2.32
C ARG A 85 -3.31 11.69 0.80
N ILE A 86 -3.22 10.47 0.29
CA ILE A 86 -3.06 10.19 -1.15
C ILE A 86 -4.26 10.71 -1.94
N TYR A 87 -5.47 10.46 -1.44
CA TYR A 87 -6.72 10.91 -2.06
C TYR A 87 -6.79 12.44 -2.21
N ILE A 88 -6.43 13.19 -1.16
CA ILE A 88 -6.40 14.66 -1.20
C ILE A 88 -5.14 15.23 -1.89
N ASN A 89 -4.32 14.37 -2.50
CA ASN A 89 -3.08 14.71 -3.19
C ASN A 89 -2.08 15.53 -2.32
N MET A 90 -2.01 15.25 -1.03
CA MET A 90 -1.09 15.91 -0.11
C MET A 90 0.23 15.13 -0.04
N SER A 91 1.37 15.80 -0.15
CA SER A 91 2.67 15.12 0.01
C SER A 91 3.02 14.87 1.48
N GLN A 92 4.00 14.01 1.75
CA GLN A 92 4.51 13.82 3.11
C GLN A 92 5.11 15.12 3.67
N SER A 93 5.76 15.92 2.83
CA SER A 93 6.32 17.23 3.20
C SER A 93 5.24 18.27 3.52
N ASP A 94 4.11 18.24 2.81
CA ASP A 94 2.96 19.11 3.12
C ASP A 94 2.35 18.75 4.47
N LEU A 95 2.18 17.44 4.74
CA LEU A 95 1.70 16.96 6.02
C LEU A 95 2.68 17.31 7.15
N ALA A 96 3.98 17.13 6.94
CA ALA A 96 5.03 17.49 7.91
C ALA A 96 4.97 18.97 8.28
N ARG A 97 4.83 19.85 7.26
CA ARG A 97 4.67 21.30 7.45
C ARG A 97 3.43 21.65 8.26
N LYS A 98 2.29 21.00 7.95
CA LYS A 98 1.03 21.20 8.69
C LYS A 98 1.10 20.72 10.14
N LEU A 99 1.90 19.70 10.42
CA LEU A 99 2.12 19.16 11.75
C LEU A 99 3.24 19.86 12.53
N GLY A 100 4.04 20.72 11.87
CA GLY A 100 5.22 21.32 12.49
C GLY A 100 6.34 20.32 12.83
N VAL A 101 6.46 19.24 12.05
CA VAL A 101 7.46 18.18 12.25
C VAL A 101 8.35 18.02 11.01
N SER A 102 9.39 17.19 11.11
CA SER A 102 10.26 16.88 9.97
C SER A 102 9.63 15.88 9.00
N ASP A 103 9.99 15.98 7.71
CA ASP A 103 9.62 15.00 6.68
C ASP A 103 10.03 13.57 7.06
N ALA A 104 11.18 13.41 7.71
CA ALA A 104 11.67 12.12 8.19
C ALA A 104 10.74 11.49 9.23
N GLN A 105 10.11 12.30 10.08
CA GLN A 105 9.15 11.83 11.07
C GLN A 105 7.88 11.30 10.41
N VAL A 106 7.28 12.06 9.49
CA VAL A 106 6.11 11.61 8.71
C VAL A 106 6.44 10.36 7.90
N SER A 107 7.59 10.33 7.23
CA SER A 107 8.05 9.17 6.46
C SER A 107 8.16 7.92 7.33
N ARG A 108 8.71 8.03 8.55
CA ARG A 108 8.81 6.91 9.50
C ARG A 108 7.44 6.47 10.00
N ASP A 109 6.57 7.42 10.35
CA ASP A 109 5.23 7.13 10.84
C ASP A 109 4.41 6.40 9.79
N GLU A 110 4.42 6.87 8.53
CA GLU A 110 3.73 6.19 7.43
C GLU A 110 4.36 4.85 7.08
N ARG A 111 5.69 4.71 7.17
CA ARG A 111 6.37 3.44 6.93
C ARG A 111 5.85 2.35 7.85
N ASN A 112 5.64 2.69 9.12
CA ASN A 112 5.07 1.80 10.12
C ASN A 112 3.54 1.88 10.20
N GLU A 113 2.87 2.54 9.24
CA GLU A 113 1.41 2.67 9.17
C GLU A 113 0.81 3.22 10.47
N TYR A 114 1.51 4.18 11.09
CA TYR A 114 1.17 4.76 12.39
C TYR A 114 0.97 3.72 13.51
N TYR A 115 1.54 2.52 13.37
CA TYR A 115 1.45 1.49 14.39
C TYR A 115 2.00 2.00 15.74
N GLY A 116 1.19 1.88 16.79
CA GLY A 116 1.51 2.36 18.13
C GLY A 116 1.47 3.89 18.30
N ALA A 117 0.99 4.64 17.30
CA ALA A 117 0.71 6.07 17.47
C ALA A 117 -0.39 6.26 18.51
N THR A 118 -0.24 7.29 19.35
CA THR A 118 -1.27 7.65 20.34
C THR A 118 -2.49 8.24 19.65
N ALA A 119 -3.64 8.21 20.32
CA ALA A 119 -4.86 8.81 19.80
C ALA A 119 -4.66 10.29 19.45
N GLU A 120 -3.92 11.04 20.27
CA GLU A 120 -3.60 12.46 20.03
C GLU A 120 -2.83 12.66 18.73
N LYS A 121 -1.89 11.76 18.42
CA LYS A 121 -1.14 11.81 17.17
C LYS A 121 -2.02 11.51 15.96
N ILE A 122 -2.91 10.51 16.08
CA ILE A 122 -3.88 10.18 15.02
C ILE A 122 -4.80 11.38 14.76
N GLU A 123 -5.36 11.98 15.81
CA GLU A 123 -6.21 13.17 15.73
C GLU A 123 -5.49 14.38 15.14
N ALA A 124 -4.22 14.61 15.50
CA ALA A 124 -3.41 15.69 14.92
C ALA A 124 -3.21 15.50 13.41
N VAL A 125 -2.94 14.27 12.96
CA VAL A 125 -2.79 13.93 11.54
C VAL A 125 -4.12 14.10 10.81
N MET A 126 -5.22 13.61 11.37
CA MET A 126 -6.56 13.79 10.81
C MET A 126 -6.91 15.28 10.66
N SER A 127 -6.67 16.07 11.70
CA SER A 127 -6.92 17.51 11.72
C SER A 127 -6.08 18.25 10.68
N ALA A 128 -4.79 17.92 10.55
CA ALA A 128 -3.90 18.51 9.56
C ALA A 128 -4.39 18.30 8.11
N MET A 129 -5.03 17.15 7.85
CA MET A 129 -5.58 16.77 6.55
C MET A 129 -7.04 17.22 6.35
N GLY A 130 -7.73 17.69 7.39
CA GLY A 130 -9.18 17.94 7.35
C GLY A 130 -10.00 16.66 7.22
N MET A 131 -9.46 15.53 7.70
CA MET A 131 -10.13 14.23 7.68
C MET A 131 -11.18 14.16 8.78
N LYS A 132 -12.37 13.66 8.44
CA LYS A 132 -13.41 13.30 9.40
C LYS A 132 -13.69 11.80 9.29
N ALA A 133 -13.73 11.11 10.43
CA ALA A 133 -14.16 9.73 10.51
C ALA A 133 -15.47 9.65 11.30
N THR A 134 -16.34 8.72 10.90
CA THR A 134 -17.54 8.33 11.66
C THR A 134 -17.38 6.87 12.03
N ILE A 135 -17.59 6.54 13.30
CA ILE A 135 -17.53 5.16 13.80
C ILE A 135 -18.95 4.72 14.09
N ASN A 136 -19.38 3.63 13.45
CA ASN A 136 -20.65 2.97 13.72
C ASN A 136 -20.41 1.80 14.67
N ILE A 137 -21.24 1.69 15.71
CA ILE A 137 -21.16 0.61 16.71
C ILE A 137 -22.39 -0.28 16.53
N GLU A 138 -22.16 -1.56 16.24
CA GLU A 138 -23.20 -2.56 15.97
C GLU A 138 -23.00 -3.79 16.88
N VAL A 139 -24.09 -4.49 17.19
CA VAL A 139 -24.04 -5.76 17.92
C VAL A 139 -23.69 -6.87 16.92
N VAL A 140 -22.58 -7.57 17.14
CA VAL A 140 -22.27 -8.79 16.39
C VAL A 140 -23.08 -9.92 17.02
N ALA A 141 -24.07 -10.46 16.31
CA ALA A 141 -24.75 -11.68 16.74
C ALA A 141 -23.69 -12.79 16.84
N GLY A 142 -23.59 -13.40 18.03
CA GLY A 142 -22.63 -14.48 18.33
C GLY A 142 -22.99 -15.79 17.65
#